data_AF-A0A142XLM4-F1
#
_entry.id   AF-A0A142XLM4-F1
#
_cell.length_a   1.000
_cell.length_b   1.000
_cell.length_c   1.000
_cell.angle_alpha   90.00
_cell.angle_beta   90.00
_cell.angle_gamma   90.00
#
_symmetry.space_group_name_H-M   'P 1'
#
loop_
_entity.id
_entity.type
_entity.pdbx_description
1 polymer ?
#
loop_
_entity_poly.entity_id
_entity_poly.type
_entity_poly.pdbx_seq_one_letter_code
_entity_poly.pdbx_strand_id
1 'polypeptide(L)'
;MVTIVTVAVLVPVAWYGFVASAVFTLLHTAEEVWTGDGAPFWGYYRRHFGHGIGNIAGALLFSGLALALIGLAISGYLCGSQFFLGGLIGARVGDSVLSHIGLRVQFVEPNPGLATAPLYLVEAAVVPCVLPVSTVGVALGFGAFALFWFTSFVRRRT
;
A
#
# COMPACT_ATOMS: atom_id res chain seq x y z
N MET A 1 -21.34 11.76 30.25
CA MET A 1 -20.69 11.79 28.93
C MET A 1 -19.37 12.58 28.99
N VAL A 2 -18.43 12.21 29.87
CA VAL A 2 -17.13 12.93 30.03
C VAL A 2 -15.93 12.03 29.68
N THR A 3 -16.17 10.73 29.51
CA THR A 3 -15.11 9.72 29.37
C THR A 3 -14.60 9.54 27.94
N ILE A 4 -15.40 9.86 26.91
CA ILE A 4 -14.99 9.66 25.50
C ILE A 4 -14.04 10.77 25.04
N VAL A 5 -14.26 12.00 25.52
CA VAL A 5 -13.44 13.17 25.12
C VAL A 5 -12.06 13.16 25.78
N THR A 6 -11.91 12.53 26.95
CA THR A 6 -10.65 12.52 27.72
C THR A 6 -9.64 11.48 27.23
N VAL A 7 -10.08 10.35 26.67
CA VAL A 7 -9.16 9.32 26.15
C VAL A 7 -8.41 9.78 24.89
N ALA A 8 -9.03 10.64 24.07
CA ALA A 8 -8.42 11.21 22.87
C ALA A 8 -7.24 12.17 23.17
N VAL A 9 -7.12 12.66 24.41
CA VAL A 9 -6.10 13.65 24.80
C VAL A 9 -4.76 12.99 25.17
N LEU A 10 -4.74 11.68 25.44
CA LEU A 10 -3.54 10.97 25.93
C LEU A 10 -2.79 10.17 24.86
N VAL A 11 -3.39 9.96 23.68
CA VAL A 11 -2.77 9.19 22.60
C VAL A 11 -2.28 10.18 21.53
N PRO A 12 -0.96 10.29 21.28
CA PRO A 12 -0.43 11.16 20.23
C PRO A 12 -1.07 10.85 18.87
N VAL A 13 -1.33 11.88 18.05
CA VAL A 13 -1.87 11.75 16.68
C VAL A 13 -1.13 10.69 15.85
N ALA A 14 0.19 10.57 16.06
CA ALA A 14 1.03 9.54 15.47
C ALA A 14 0.55 8.10 15.71
N TRP A 15 0.04 7.78 16.91
CA TRP A 15 -0.46 6.44 17.22
C TRP A 15 -1.75 6.12 16.45
N TYR A 16 -2.64 7.08 16.31
CA TYR A 16 -3.85 6.91 15.49
C TYR A 16 -3.50 6.69 14.03
N GLY A 17 -2.56 7.50 13.50
CA GLY A 17 -2.03 7.33 12.15
C GLY A 17 -1.40 5.96 11.95
N PHE A 18 -0.55 5.52 12.87
CA PHE A 18 0.07 4.20 12.83
C PHE A 18 -0.96 3.06 12.83
N VAL A 19 -1.92 3.07 13.77
CA VAL A 19 -2.92 2.00 13.88
C VAL A 19 -3.78 1.94 12.62
N ALA A 20 -4.24 3.09 12.12
CA ALA A 20 -4.99 3.16 10.87
C ALA A 20 -4.16 2.60 9.71
N SER A 21 -2.90 3.02 9.57
CA SER A 21 -2.00 2.56 8.53
C SER A 21 -1.76 1.05 8.57
N ALA A 22 -1.54 0.49 9.77
CA ALA A 22 -1.35 -0.94 9.95
C ALA A 22 -2.63 -1.71 9.57
N VAL A 23 -3.80 -1.24 10.00
CA VAL A 23 -5.08 -1.84 9.63
C VAL A 23 -5.30 -1.79 8.12
N PHE A 24 -5.03 -0.65 7.47
CA PHE A 24 -5.14 -0.52 6.02
C PHE A 24 -4.19 -1.50 5.31
N THR A 25 -2.93 -1.61 5.75
CA THR A 25 -1.99 -2.61 5.19
C THR A 25 -2.54 -4.02 5.32
N LEU A 26 -3.00 -4.40 6.52
CA LEU A 26 -3.44 -5.77 6.77
C LEU A 26 -4.70 -6.12 5.99
N LEU A 27 -5.67 -5.20 5.91
CA LEU A 27 -6.89 -5.38 5.11
C LEU A 27 -6.56 -5.49 3.63
N HIS A 28 -5.69 -4.62 3.12
CA HIS A 28 -5.30 -4.63 1.72
C HIS A 28 -4.54 -5.89 1.34
N THR A 29 -3.52 -6.26 2.11
CA THR A 29 -2.79 -7.52 1.91
C THR A 29 -3.71 -8.72 2.04
N ALA A 30 -4.67 -8.70 2.97
CA ALA A 30 -5.64 -9.78 3.09
C ALA A 30 -6.52 -9.90 1.83
N GLU A 31 -6.94 -8.77 1.25
CA GLU A 31 -7.68 -8.75 -0.01
C GLU A 31 -6.86 -9.33 -1.16
N GLU A 32 -5.62 -8.87 -1.33
CA GLU A 32 -4.73 -9.30 -2.40
C GLU A 32 -4.32 -10.77 -2.31
N VAL A 33 -4.19 -11.30 -1.09
CA VAL A 33 -3.71 -12.67 -0.84
C VAL A 33 -4.86 -13.67 -0.77
N TRP A 34 -5.98 -13.34 -0.12
CA TRP A 34 -6.99 -14.31 0.30
C TRP A 34 -8.37 -14.11 -0.31
N THR A 35 -8.78 -12.88 -0.63
CA THR A 35 -10.18 -12.58 -0.98
C THR A 35 -10.39 -12.00 -2.38
N GLY A 36 -9.34 -11.83 -3.18
CA GLY A 36 -9.45 -11.30 -4.54
C GLY A 36 -10.31 -12.16 -5.47
N ASP A 37 -11.25 -11.53 -6.16
CA ASP A 37 -12.12 -12.12 -7.18
C ASP A 37 -11.28 -12.76 -8.31
N GLY A 38 -11.03 -14.06 -8.22
CA GLY A 38 -10.36 -14.83 -9.29
C GLY A 38 -8.88 -15.16 -9.08
N ALA A 39 -8.44 -15.31 -7.82
CA ALA A 39 -7.11 -15.76 -7.34
C ALA A 39 -6.21 -14.61 -6.83
N PRO A 40 -5.16 -14.92 -6.05
CA PRO A 40 -4.30 -13.91 -5.44
C PRO A 40 -3.66 -12.98 -6.47
N PHE A 41 -3.23 -11.79 -6.05
CA PHE A 41 -2.70 -10.75 -6.94
C PHE A 41 -1.57 -11.26 -7.86
N TRP A 42 -0.67 -12.12 -7.37
CA TRP A 42 0.39 -12.70 -8.23
C TRP A 42 -0.15 -13.66 -9.31
N GLY A 43 -1.31 -14.28 -9.06
CA GLY A 43 -2.04 -15.06 -10.06
C GLY A 43 -2.64 -14.16 -11.13
N TYR A 44 -3.27 -13.05 -10.73
CA TYR A 44 -3.73 -11.99 -11.63
C TYR A 44 -2.58 -11.44 -12.49
N TYR A 45 -1.46 -11.09 -11.87
CA TYR A 45 -0.25 -10.64 -12.56
C TYR A 45 0.24 -11.67 -13.59
N ARG A 46 0.32 -12.95 -13.21
CA ARG A 46 0.80 -14.01 -14.12
C ARG A 46 -0.08 -14.13 -15.36
N ARG A 47 -1.41 -14.02 -15.22
CA ARG A 47 -2.36 -14.11 -16.33
C ARG A 47 -2.16 -12.99 -17.36
N HIS A 48 -1.92 -11.76 -16.89
CA HIS A 48 -1.84 -10.61 -17.79
C HIS A 48 -0.44 -10.35 -18.37
N PHE A 49 0.61 -10.76 -17.66
CA PHE A 49 2.00 -10.48 -18.05
C PHE A 49 2.75 -11.69 -18.62
N GLY A 50 2.16 -12.89 -18.57
CA GLY A 50 2.73 -14.12 -19.15
C GLY A 50 3.94 -14.67 -18.38
N HIS A 51 4.27 -14.07 -17.24
CA HIS A 51 5.32 -14.49 -16.32
C HIS A 51 4.93 -14.09 -14.89
N GLY A 52 5.45 -14.78 -13.88
CA GLY A 52 5.15 -14.45 -12.50
C GLY A 52 5.77 -15.44 -11.51
N ILE A 53 5.47 -15.23 -10.25
CA ILE A 53 5.96 -16.05 -9.14
C ILE A 53 4.92 -17.10 -8.74
N GLY A 54 5.39 -18.25 -8.24
CA GLY A 54 4.54 -19.31 -7.69
C GLY A 54 3.83 -18.89 -6.40
N ASN A 55 2.87 -19.68 -5.92
CA ASN A 55 2.01 -19.28 -4.80
C ASN A 55 2.76 -19.02 -3.50
N ILE A 56 3.74 -19.87 -3.16
CA ILE A 56 4.54 -19.69 -1.94
C ILE A 56 5.38 -18.41 -2.03
N ALA A 57 6.08 -18.21 -3.15
CA ALA A 57 6.88 -17.01 -3.38
C ALA A 57 6.01 -15.73 -3.42
N GLY A 58 4.80 -15.82 -3.99
CA GLY A 58 3.80 -14.76 -3.97
C GLY A 58 3.37 -14.38 -2.56
N ALA A 59 2.93 -15.36 -1.77
CA ALA A 59 2.54 -15.13 -0.38
C ALA A 59 3.68 -14.52 0.45
N LEU A 60 4.91 -15.02 0.29
CA LEU A 60 6.09 -14.47 0.96
C LEU A 60 6.40 -13.04 0.53
N LEU A 61 6.34 -12.74 -0.77
CA LEU A 61 6.60 -11.39 -1.29
C LEU A 61 5.59 -10.38 -0.75
N PHE A 62 4.30 -10.70 -0.81
CA PHE A 62 3.23 -9.81 -0.34
C PHE A 62 3.25 -9.63 1.18
N SER A 63 3.52 -10.71 1.93
CA SER A 63 3.72 -10.61 3.38
C SER A 63 4.95 -9.77 3.73
N GLY A 64 6.05 -9.93 2.98
CA GLY A 64 7.26 -9.12 3.13
C GLY A 64 7.02 -7.65 2.81
N LEU A 65 6.26 -7.35 1.77
CA LEU A 65 5.86 -5.99 1.43
C LEU A 65 4.97 -5.38 2.53
N ALA A 66 3.99 -6.13 3.03
CA ALA A 66 3.16 -5.70 4.16
C ALA A 66 3.99 -5.36 5.40
N LEU A 67 4.94 -6.23 5.76
CA LEU A 67 5.87 -5.98 6.87
C LEU A 67 6.75 -4.75 6.62
N ALA A 68 7.24 -4.55 5.39
CA ALA A 68 8.01 -3.37 5.03
C ALA A 68 7.18 -2.08 5.16
N LEU A 69 5.93 -2.07 4.70
CA LEU A 69 5.01 -0.94 4.84
C LEU A 69 4.70 -0.66 6.32
N ILE A 70 4.48 -1.69 7.14
CA ILE A 70 4.32 -1.54 8.59
C ILE A 70 5.60 -0.98 9.23
N GLY A 71 6.78 -1.43 8.80
CA GLY A 71 8.07 -0.90 9.26
C GLY A 71 8.26 0.58 8.89
N LEU A 72 7.83 0.99 7.69
CA LEU A 72 7.78 2.41 7.30
C LEU A 72 6.79 3.20 8.16
N ALA A 73 5.62 2.62 8.48
CA ALA A 73 4.63 3.24 9.35
C ALA A 73 5.14 3.42 10.78
N ILE A 74 5.79 2.42 11.37
CA ILE A 74 6.46 2.54 12.68
C ILE A 74 7.49 3.66 12.63
N SER A 75 8.37 3.62 11.63
CA SER A 75 9.47 4.58 11.51
C SER A 75 8.98 6.02 11.24
N GLY A 76 7.91 6.15 10.45
CA GLY A 76 7.32 7.43 10.07
C GLY A 76 6.47 8.04 11.17
N TYR A 77 5.51 7.29 11.70
CA TYR A 77 4.59 7.77 12.72
C TYR A 77 5.22 7.74 14.11
N LEU A 78 5.69 6.58 14.56
CA LEU A 78 6.11 6.38 15.96
C LEU A 78 7.51 6.90 16.25
N CYS A 79 8.41 6.85 15.26
CA CYS A 79 9.76 7.43 15.37
C CYS A 79 9.88 8.84 14.75
N GLY A 80 8.82 9.36 14.13
CA GLY A 80 8.77 10.73 13.60
C GLY A 80 9.62 10.98 12.35
N SER A 81 10.04 9.95 11.61
CA SER A 81 10.85 10.12 10.40
C SER A 81 10.02 10.58 9.21
N GLN A 82 10.14 11.85 8.83
CA GLN A 82 9.49 12.42 7.65
C GLN A 82 9.87 11.70 6.35
N PHE A 83 11.10 11.16 6.28
CA PHE A 83 11.58 10.41 5.13
C PHE A 83 10.85 9.07 4.99
N PHE A 84 10.74 8.30 6.06
CA PHE A 84 10.03 7.01 6.02
C PHE A 84 8.52 7.18 5.90
N LEU A 85 7.95 8.23 6.52
CA LEU A 85 6.55 8.59 6.29
C LEU A 85 6.31 8.96 4.83
N GLY A 86 7.23 9.73 4.22
CA GLY A 86 7.21 10.00 2.78
C GLY A 86 7.27 8.73 1.93
N GLY A 87 8.21 7.83 2.25
CA GLY A 87 8.33 6.53 1.59
C GLY A 87 7.04 5.72 1.65
N LEU A 88 6.39 5.68 2.82
CA LEU A 88 5.10 5.03 3.00
C LEU A 88 4.04 5.67 2.09
N ILE A 89 3.83 6.98 2.18
CA ILE A 89 2.81 7.69 1.39
C ILE A 89 3.04 7.51 -0.12
N GLY A 90 4.29 7.62 -0.58
CA GLY A 90 4.65 7.35 -1.96
C GLY A 90 4.31 5.93 -2.40
N ALA A 91 4.64 4.93 -1.58
CA ALA A 91 4.32 3.53 -1.84
C ALA A 91 2.80 3.29 -1.92
N ARG A 92 2.03 3.87 -0.98
CA ARG A 92 0.56 3.81 -0.94
C ARG A 92 -0.08 4.35 -2.22
N VAL A 93 0.39 5.50 -2.70
CA VAL A 93 -0.09 6.09 -3.96
C VAL A 93 0.32 5.24 -5.15
N GLY A 94 1.59 4.83 -5.19
CA GLY A 94 2.13 4.01 -6.28
C GLY A 94 1.34 2.71 -6.44
N ASP A 95 1.07 2.04 -5.33
CA ASP A 95 0.29 0.81 -5.30
C ASP A 95 -1.17 1.04 -5.75
N SER A 96 -1.87 1.99 -5.11
CA SER A 96 -3.27 2.28 -5.44
C SER A 96 -3.47 2.68 -6.90
N VAL A 97 -2.62 3.57 -7.41
CA VAL A 97 -2.74 4.12 -8.75
C VAL A 97 -2.23 3.15 -9.80
N LEU A 98 -1.06 2.55 -9.61
CA LEU A 98 -0.42 1.74 -10.65
C LEU A 98 -0.85 0.27 -10.57
N SER A 99 -0.87 -0.33 -9.37
CA SER A 99 -1.21 -1.75 -9.19
C SER A 99 -2.71 -2.02 -9.30
N HIS A 100 -3.56 -1.07 -8.91
CA HIS A 100 -5.01 -1.30 -8.88
C HIS A 100 -5.77 -0.48 -9.93
N ILE A 101 -5.81 0.84 -9.81
CA ILE A 101 -6.62 1.69 -10.70
C ILE A 101 -6.12 1.56 -12.15
N GLY A 102 -4.81 1.71 -12.37
CA GLY A 102 -4.20 1.63 -13.70
C GLY A 102 -4.40 0.26 -14.34
N LEU A 103 -4.17 -0.83 -13.59
CA LEU A 103 -4.43 -2.17 -14.10
C LEU A 103 -5.92 -2.44 -14.35
N ARG A 104 -6.84 -1.87 -13.56
CA ARG A 104 -8.29 -1.99 -13.79
C ARG A 104 -8.72 -1.25 -15.06
N VAL A 105 -8.11 -0.12 -15.36
CA VAL A 105 -8.34 0.59 -16.63
C VAL A 105 -7.79 -0.24 -17.81
N GLN A 106 -6.64 -0.90 -17.61
CA GLN A 106 -5.98 -1.69 -18.65
C GLN A 106 -6.63 -3.08 -18.88
N PHE A 107 -7.16 -3.68 -17.83
CA PHE A 107 -7.76 -5.02 -17.81
C PHE A 107 -9.12 -4.94 -17.11
N VAL A 108 -10.19 -5.25 -17.85
CA VAL A 108 -11.58 -5.09 -17.38
C VAL A 108 -11.94 -6.09 -16.25
N GLU A 109 -11.09 -7.09 -16.03
CA GLU A 109 -11.28 -8.13 -15.00
C GLU A 109 -11.22 -7.56 -13.57
N PRO A 110 -11.81 -8.26 -12.59
CA PRO A 110 -11.62 -7.95 -11.18
C PRO A 110 -10.14 -7.94 -10.79
N ASN A 111 -9.70 -6.88 -10.13
CA ASN A 111 -8.34 -6.69 -9.65
C ASN A 111 -8.31 -6.89 -8.13
N PRO A 112 -7.60 -7.91 -7.61
CA PRO A 112 -7.44 -8.11 -6.17
C PRO A 112 -6.83 -6.88 -5.49
N GLY A 113 -7.41 -6.39 -4.40
CA GLY A 113 -6.90 -5.20 -3.69
C GLY A 113 -7.54 -3.88 -4.14
N LEU A 114 -8.33 -3.89 -5.22
CA LEU A 114 -8.98 -2.68 -5.73
C LEU A 114 -10.02 -2.10 -4.75
N ALA A 115 -10.70 -2.94 -3.96
CA ALA A 115 -11.72 -2.45 -3.02
C ALA A 115 -11.12 -1.70 -1.83
N THR A 116 -9.90 -2.07 -1.41
CA THR A 116 -9.19 -1.44 -0.31
C THR A 116 -8.15 -0.39 -0.75
N ALA A 117 -7.76 -0.33 -2.02
CA ALA A 117 -6.89 0.73 -2.56
C ALA A 117 -7.35 2.18 -2.21
N PRO A 118 -8.66 2.52 -2.15
CA PRO A 118 -9.09 3.84 -1.69
C PRO A 118 -8.64 4.19 -0.27
N LEU A 119 -8.44 3.22 0.63
CA LEU A 119 -7.97 3.47 2.00
C LEU A 119 -6.54 4.07 1.99
N TYR A 120 -5.68 3.55 1.11
CA TYR A 120 -4.33 4.06 0.91
C TYR A 120 -4.33 5.48 0.32
N LEU A 121 -5.25 5.79 -0.60
CA LEU A 121 -5.40 7.13 -1.16
C LEU A 121 -5.93 8.13 -0.11
N VAL A 122 -6.85 7.71 0.75
CA VAL A 122 -7.33 8.53 1.88
C VAL A 122 -6.18 8.81 2.85
N GLU A 123 -5.39 7.80 3.22
CA GLU A 123 -4.20 8.00 4.04
C GLU A 123 -3.23 9.00 3.37
N ALA A 124 -2.94 8.81 2.08
CA ALA A 124 -2.05 9.67 1.31
C ALA A 124 -2.52 11.13 1.19
N ALA A 125 -3.83 11.36 1.19
CA ALA A 125 -4.40 12.71 1.14
C ALA A 125 -4.41 13.38 2.53
N VAL A 126 -4.72 12.63 3.58
CA VAL A 126 -4.89 13.18 4.94
C VAL A 126 -3.55 13.44 5.62
N VAL A 127 -2.59 12.51 5.52
CA VAL A 127 -1.34 12.56 6.30
C VAL A 127 -0.51 13.81 6.03
N PRO A 128 -0.26 14.25 4.78
CA PRO A 128 0.49 15.48 4.51
C PRO A 128 -0.18 16.75 5.04
N CYS A 129 -1.48 16.73 5.34
CA CYS A 129 -2.20 17.87 5.92
C CYS A 129 -1.99 17.99 7.43
N VAL A 130 -1.57 16.92 8.11
CA VAL A 130 -1.46 16.88 9.58
C VAL A 130 -0.05 16.58 10.08
N LEU A 131 0.81 15.99 9.25
CA LEU A 131 2.19 15.66 9.57
C LEU A 131 3.13 16.09 8.44
N PRO A 132 4.37 16.49 8.75
CA PRO A 132 5.36 16.80 7.72
C PRO A 132 5.83 15.52 7.02
N VAL A 133 5.88 15.55 5.69
CA VAL A 133 6.23 14.42 4.84
C VAL A 133 7.35 14.82 3.88
N SER A 134 8.38 13.99 3.76
CA SER A 134 9.48 14.23 2.82
C SER A 134 9.04 13.96 1.37
N THR A 135 9.19 14.95 0.51
CA THR A 135 8.95 14.80 -0.95
C THR A 135 9.89 13.80 -1.60
N VAL A 136 11.15 13.73 -1.15
CA VAL A 136 12.13 12.73 -1.61
C VAL A 136 11.67 11.33 -1.21
N GLY A 137 11.21 11.15 0.03
CA GLY A 137 10.63 9.88 0.48
C GLY A 137 9.45 9.47 -0.40
N VAL A 138 8.51 10.39 -0.65
CA VAL A 138 7.35 10.16 -1.53
C VAL A 138 7.79 9.72 -2.93
N ALA A 139 8.73 10.43 -3.54
CA ALA A 139 9.24 10.12 -4.87
C ALA A 139 9.88 8.72 -4.94
N LEU A 140 10.65 8.32 -3.92
CA LEU A 140 11.27 7.00 -3.86
C LEU A 140 10.25 5.88 -3.64
N GLY A 141 9.29 6.09 -2.73
CA GLY A 141 8.21 5.12 -2.48
C GLY A 141 7.37 4.87 -3.72
N PHE A 142 6.93 5.95 -4.39
CA PHE A 142 6.19 5.86 -5.65
C PHE A 142 7.06 5.25 -6.76
N GLY A 143 8.32 5.70 -6.84
CA GLY A 143 9.29 5.28 -7.84
C GLY A 143 9.56 3.78 -7.83
N ALA A 144 9.53 3.13 -6.66
CA ALA A 144 9.67 1.68 -6.55
C ALA A 144 8.55 0.93 -7.30
N PHE A 145 7.29 1.36 -7.12
CA PHE A 145 6.14 0.80 -7.84
C PHE A 145 6.16 1.17 -9.32
N ALA A 146 6.48 2.41 -9.65
CA ALA A 146 6.61 2.86 -11.03
C ALA A 146 7.66 2.06 -11.81
N LEU A 147 8.82 1.83 -11.21
CA LEU A 147 9.88 1.03 -11.81
C LEU A 147 9.45 -0.43 -11.98
N PHE A 148 8.84 -1.04 -10.95
CA PHE A 148 8.29 -2.38 -11.04
C PHE A 148 7.35 -2.50 -12.24
N TRP A 149 6.30 -1.68 -12.28
CA TRP A 149 5.29 -1.74 -13.35
C TRP A 149 5.87 -1.42 -14.72
N PHE A 150 6.73 -0.41 -14.84
CA PHE A 150 7.43 -0.11 -16.09
C PHE A 150 8.18 -1.34 -16.62
N THR A 151 8.98 -1.99 -15.77
CA THR A 151 9.72 -3.20 -16.19
C THR A 151 8.79 -4.37 -16.52
N SER A 152 7.68 -4.54 -15.81
CA SER A 152 6.68 -5.56 -16.09
C SER A 152 6.02 -5.36 -17.45
N PHE A 153 5.63 -4.12 -17.79
CA PHE A 153 5.05 -3.81 -19.09
C PHE A 153 6.05 -4.00 -20.24
N VAL A 154 7.31 -3.60 -20.06
CA VAL A 154 8.38 -3.80 -21.06
C VAL A 154 8.64 -5.29 -21.31
N ARG A 155 8.51 -6.14 -20.29
CA ARG A 155 8.78 -7.59 -20.37
C ARG A 155 7.54 -8.43 -20.70
N ARG A 156 6.37 -7.80 -20.79
CA ARG A 156 5.09 -8.47 -21.04
C ARG A 156 5.20 -9.31 -22.30
N ARG A 157 4.95 -10.61 -22.19
CA ARG A 157 4.82 -11.49 -23.36
C ARG A 157 3.42 -11.33 -23.93
N THR A 158 3.33 -10.94 -25.19
CA THR A 158 2.09 -10.92 -25.98
C THR A 158 1.67 -12.32 -26.37
#